data_AF-A0A8T5RXL5-F1
#
_entry.id   AF-A0A8T5RXL5-F1
#
_cell.length_a   1.000
_cell.length_b   1.000
_cell.length_c   1.000
_cell.angle_alpha   90.00
_cell.angle_beta   90.00
_cell.angle_gamma   90.00
#
_symmetry.space_group_name_H-M   'P 1'
#
loop_
_entity.id
_entity.type
_entity.pdbx_description
1 polymer ?
#
loop_
_entity_poly.entity_id
_entity_poly.type
_entity_poly.pdbx_seq_one_letter_code
_entity_poly.pdbx_strand_id
1 'polypeptide(L)'
;MQIKLDNPSQPYRAWPIFWLAFVRLMYVSIFERALSNYLFFEVNIGKSTLGIITSAGAIAYILAPILGQFITSKIGIRNALILSCVITPFLTGVQIISIEPWFLILCRVLLG
;
A
#
# COMPACT_ATOMS: atom_id res chain seq x y z
N MET A 1 -39.73 6.69 -33.55
CA MET A 1 -38.29 7.03 -33.52
C MET A 1 -37.94 7.29 -32.06
N GLN A 2 -37.46 6.28 -31.34
CA GLN A 2 -37.08 6.42 -29.94
C GLN A 2 -35.71 7.12 -29.88
N ILE A 3 -35.69 8.34 -29.36
CA ILE A 3 -34.46 9.07 -29.06
C ILE A 3 -33.78 8.31 -27.93
N LYS A 4 -32.68 7.64 -28.25
CA LYS A 4 -31.79 7.04 -27.27
C LYS A 4 -31.12 8.19 -26.53
N LEU A 5 -31.63 8.54 -25.34
CA LEU A 5 -30.92 9.40 -24.40
C LEU A 5 -29.68 8.64 -23.96
N ASP A 6 -28.53 8.99 -24.54
CA ASP A 6 -27.24 8.58 -24.00
C ASP A 6 -27.17 9.07 -22.56
N ASN A 7 -27.21 8.15 -21.60
CA ASN A 7 -27.05 8.41 -20.17
C ASN A 7 -25.68 9.10 -19.97
N PRO A 8 -25.60 10.42 -19.70
CA PRO A 8 -24.32 11.11 -19.58
C PRO A 8 -23.83 11.14 -18.13
N SER A 9 -24.21 10.16 -17.31
CA SER A 9 -23.78 10.07 -15.92
C SER A 9 -23.08 8.75 -15.66
N GLN A 10 -21.82 8.64 -16.11
CA GLN A 10 -20.90 7.82 -15.35
C GLN A 10 -20.93 8.36 -13.91
N PRO A 11 -21.31 7.56 -12.91
CA PRO A 11 -21.50 8.08 -11.57
C PRO A 11 -20.15 8.60 -11.07
N TYR A 12 -20.19 9.74 -10.38
CA TYR A 12 -19.13 10.58 -9.80
C TYR A 12 -18.13 9.85 -8.84
N ARG A 13 -17.67 8.65 -9.21
CA ARG A 13 -16.91 7.69 -8.39
C ARG A 13 -15.40 7.78 -8.57
N ALA A 14 -14.93 8.50 -9.60
CA ALA A 14 -13.50 8.73 -9.82
C ALA A 14 -12.88 9.51 -8.66
N TRP A 15 -13.55 10.56 -8.17
CA TRP A 15 -13.06 11.40 -7.09
C TRP A 15 -12.85 10.66 -5.77
N PRO A 16 -13.80 9.87 -5.26
CA PRO A 16 -13.57 9.05 -4.06
C PRO A 16 -12.42 8.06 -4.18
N ILE A 17 -12.28 7.39 -5.33
CA ILE A 17 -11.21 6.40 -5.56
C ILE A 17 -9.85 7.12 -5.65
N PHE A 18 -9.80 8.24 -6.36
CA PHE A 18 -8.61 9.09 -6.43
C PHE A 18 -8.20 9.59 -5.05
N TRP A 19 -9.14 10.13 -4.27
CA TRP A 19 -8.86 10.64 -2.93
C TRP A 19 -8.35 9.55 -2.00
N LEU A 20 -8.94 8.36 -2.05
CA LEU A 20 -8.50 7.20 -1.29
C LEU A 20 -7.08 6.77 -1.67
N ALA A 21 -6.76 6.71 -2.97
CA ALA A 21 -5.42 6.40 -3.44
C ALA A 21 -4.41 7.48 -3.05
N PHE A 22 -4.79 8.76 -3.14
CA PHE A 22 -3.97 9.90 -2.76
C PHE A 22 -3.62 9.90 -1.28
N VAL A 23 -4.62 9.78 -0.40
CA VAL A 23 -4.40 9.71 1.05
C VAL A 23 -3.52 8.52 1.42
N ARG A 24 -3.77 7.35 0.81
CA ARG A 24 -2.94 6.16 1.02
C ARG A 24 -1.48 6.39 0.60
N LEU A 25 -1.26 6.97 -0.58
CA LEU A 25 0.08 7.26 -1.09
C LEU A 25 0.82 8.25 -0.18
N MET A 26 0.15 9.34 0.22
CA MET A 26 0.71 10.34 1.13
C MET A 26 1.10 9.73 2.47
N TYR A 27 0.18 8.95 3.06
CA TYR A 27 0.40 8.25 4.32
C TYR A 27 1.62 7.32 4.26
N VAL A 28 1.65 6.42 3.29
CA VAL A 28 2.75 5.45 3.13
C VAL A 28 4.07 6.17 2.88
N SER A 29 4.08 7.23 2.06
CA SER A 29 5.31 7.98 1.74
C SER A 29 5.92 8.64 2.99
N ILE A 30 5.09 9.25 3.84
CA ILE A 30 5.55 9.86 5.09
C ILE A 30 6.07 8.77 6.03
N PHE A 31 5.30 7.70 6.21
CA PHE A 31 5.66 6.60 7.10
C PHE A 31 6.95 5.90 6.68
N GLU A 32 7.16 5.64 5.38
CA GLU A 32 8.38 5.04 4.84
C GLU A 32 9.64 5.83 5.19
N ARG A 33 9.58 7.16 5.07
CA ARG A 33 10.71 8.04 5.41
C ARG A 33 10.92 8.12 6.93
N ALA A 34 9.83 8.23 7.69
CA ALA A 34 9.89 8.27 9.15
C ALA A 34 10.48 6.98 9.73
N LEU A 35 10.02 5.81 9.26
CA LEU A 35 10.53 4.52 9.70
C LEU A 35 12.02 4.36 9.36
N SER A 36 12.43 4.72 8.13
CA SER A 36 13.85 4.62 7.75
C SER A 36 14.75 5.47 8.64
N ASN A 37 14.31 6.70 8.97
CA ASN A 37 15.05 7.57 9.90
C ASN A 37 15.08 6.99 11.31
N TYR A 38 13.94 6.51 11.83
CA TYR A 38 13.86 5.90 13.15
C TYR A 38 14.78 4.69 13.29
N LEU A 39 14.75 3.78 12.31
CA LEU A 39 15.60 2.58 12.31
C LEU A 39 17.10 2.93 12.24
N PHE A 40 17.45 4.01 11.54
CA PHE A 40 18.83 4.44 11.40
C PHE A 40 19.36 5.20 12.62
N PHE A 41 18.59 6.16 13.15
CA PHE A 41 19.04 7.07 14.20
C PHE A 41 18.76 6.56 15.61
N GLU A 42 17.62 5.93 15.85
CA GLU A 42 17.20 5.51 17.21
C GLU A 42 17.56 4.04 17.46
N VAL A 43 17.25 3.15 16.51
CA VAL A 43 17.47 1.70 16.66
C VAL A 43 18.89 1.30 16.26
N ASN A 44 19.61 2.18 15.55
CA ASN A 44 20.98 1.97 15.09
C ASN A 44 21.16 0.67 14.26
N ILE A 45 20.19 0.38 13.37
CA ILE A 45 20.26 -0.75 12.45
C ILE A 45 21.41 -0.53 11.45
N GLY A 46 22.16 -1.60 11.18
CA GLY A 46 23.23 -1.57 10.19
C GLY A 46 22.75 -1.12 8.81
N LYS A 47 23.53 -0.25 8.15
CA LYS A 47 23.22 0.33 6.83
C LYS A 47 22.84 -0.72 5.78
N SER A 48 23.50 -1.88 5.79
CA SER A 48 23.20 -3.00 4.91
C SER A 48 21.79 -3.57 5.13
N THR A 49 21.39 -3.74 6.39
CA THR A 49 20.07 -4.27 6.77
C THR A 49 18.97 -3.26 6.45
N LEU A 50 19.20 -1.97 6.71
CA LEU A 50 18.29 -0.91 6.31
C LEU A 50 18.10 -0.88 4.78
N GLY A 51 19.20 -1.03 4.03
CA GLY A 51 19.16 -1.18 2.57
C GLY A 51 18.24 -2.33 2.15
N ILE A 52 18.42 -3.53 2.72
CA ILE A 52 17.57 -4.69 2.44
C ILE A 52 16.09 -4.42 2.75
N ILE A 53 15.78 -3.82 3.90
CA ILE A 53 14.40 -3.48 4.28
C ILE A 53 13.76 -2.55 3.24
N THR A 54 14.46 -1.50 2.83
CA THR A 54 13.94 -0.54 1.84
C THR A 54 13.81 -1.15 0.44
N SER A 55 14.76 -1.98 0.01
CA SER A 55 14.73 -2.67 -1.28
C SER A 55 13.61 -3.72 -1.36
N ALA A 56 13.30 -4.41 -0.27
CA ALA A 56 12.21 -5.39 -0.21
C ALA A 56 10.85 -4.75 -0.56
N GLY A 57 10.58 -3.55 -0.03
CA GLY A 57 9.37 -2.79 -0.37
C GLY A 57 9.32 -2.38 -1.85
N ALA A 58 10.46 -1.98 -2.43
CA ALA A 58 10.53 -1.62 -3.85
C ALA A 58 10.25 -2.83 -4.77
N ILE A 59 10.79 -4.01 -4.44
CA ILE A 59 10.52 -5.25 -5.18
C ILE A 59 9.04 -5.63 -5.08
N ALA A 60 8.46 -5.54 -3.88
CA ALA A 60 7.06 -5.82 -3.67
C ALA A 60 6.17 -4.90 -4.53
N TYR A 61 6.47 -3.60 -4.58
CA TYR A 61 5.74 -2.65 -5.42
C TYR A 61 5.77 -3.00 -6.93
N ILE A 62 6.87 -3.59 -7.42
CA ILE A 62 6.99 -4.05 -8.82
C ILE A 62 6.12 -5.29 -9.06
N LEU A 63 6.03 -6.20 -8.08
CA LEU A 63 5.27 -7.45 -8.18
C LEU A 63 3.79 -7.29 -7.82
N ALA A 64 3.44 -6.23 -7.11
CA ALA A 64 2.10 -5.96 -6.59
C ALA A 64 1.01 -5.89 -7.67
N PRO A 65 1.22 -5.29 -8.86
CA PRO A 65 0.20 -5.27 -9.90
C PRO A 65 -0.17 -6.69 -10.38
N ILE A 66 0.82 -7.58 -10.47
CA ILE A 66 0.64 -8.97 -10.92
C ILE A 66 -0.22 -9.71 -9.89
N LEU A 67 0.19 -9.69 -8.62
CA LEU A 67 -0.54 -10.35 -7.53
C LEU A 67 -1.92 -9.71 -7.30
N GLY A 68 -1.99 -8.38 -7.39
CA GLY A 68 -3.22 -7.61 -7.27
C GLY A 68 -4.25 -7.97 -8.34
N GLN A 69 -3.82 -8.22 -9.57
CA GLN A 69 -4.70 -8.69 -10.65
C GLN A 69 -5.27 -10.08 -10.34
N PHE A 70 -4.44 -11.00 -9.86
CA PHE A 70 -4.89 -12.33 -9.44
C PHE A 70 -5.92 -12.25 -8.29
N ILE A 71 -5.66 -11.42 -7.28
CA ILE A 71 -6.58 -11.25 -6.14
C ILE A 71 -7.89 -10.62 -6.61
N THR A 72 -7.82 -9.49 -7.32
CA THR A 72 -9.01 -8.76 -7.79
C THR A 72 -9.89 -9.61 -8.71
N SER A 73 -9.31 -10.52 -9.51
CA SER A 73 -10.08 -11.47 -10.33
C SER A 73 -10.93 -12.45 -9.50
N LYS A 74 -10.53 -12.77 -8.26
CA LYS A 74 -11.24 -13.71 -7.39
C LYS A 74 -12.25 -13.04 -6.47
N ILE A 75 -11.89 -11.92 -5.84
CA ILE A 75 -12.72 -11.27 -4.81
C ILE A 75 -13.47 -10.02 -5.32
N GLY A 76 -13.17 -9.56 -6.53
CA GLY A 76 -13.72 -8.34 -7.11
C GLY A 76 -13.03 -7.06 -6.61
N ILE A 77 -13.08 -6.01 -7.42
CA ILE A 77 -12.31 -4.77 -7.17
C ILE A 77 -12.75 -4.02 -5.91
N ARG A 78 -14.04 -4.05 -5.58
CA ARG A 78 -14.59 -3.38 -4.40
C ARG A 78 -14.06 -4.00 -3.10
N ASN A 79 -14.09 -5.32 -2.99
CA ASN A 79 -13.62 -6.03 -1.80
C ASN A 79 -12.10 -5.93 -1.68
N ALA A 80 -11.36 -5.97 -2.80
CA ALA A 80 -9.92 -5.75 -2.80
C ALA A 80 -9.53 -4.35 -2.31
N LEU A 81 -10.27 -3.31 -2.71
CA LEU A 81 -10.05 -1.94 -2.22
C LEU A 81 -10.29 -1.84 -0.70
N ILE A 82 -11.40 -2.40 -0.21
CA ILE A 82 -11.71 -2.41 1.23
C ILE A 82 -10.63 -3.16 2.01
N LEU A 83 -10.24 -4.35 1.54
CA LEU A 83 -9.19 -5.16 2.14
C LEU A 83 -7.87 -4.37 2.22
N SER A 84 -7.48 -3.71 1.13
CA SER A 84 -6.28 -2.87 1.09
C SER A 84 -6.32 -1.72 2.09
N CYS A 85 -7.48 -1.08 2.27
CA CYS A 85 -7.68 -0.01 3.25
C CYS A 85 -7.56 -0.46 4.69
N VAL A 86 -7.85 -1.74 4.98
CA VAL A 86 -7.74 -2.31 6.34
C VAL A 86 -6.33 -2.85 6.59
N ILE A 87 -5.78 -3.60 5.64
CA ILE A 87 -4.47 -4.24 5.77
C ILE A 87 -3.35 -3.20 5.85
N THR A 88 -3.41 -2.13 5.04
CA THR A 88 -2.34 -1.11 5.00
C THR A 88 -2.10 -0.45 6.36
N PRO A 89 -3.09 0.17 7.03
CA PRO A 89 -2.91 0.77 8.36
C PRO A 89 -2.62 -0.28 9.44
N PHE A 90 -3.14 -1.50 9.30
CA PHE A 90 -2.82 -2.57 10.24
C PHE A 90 -1.34 -2.95 10.19
N LEU A 91 -0.80 -3.27 9.02
CA LEU A 91 0.60 -3.67 8.86
C LEU A 91 1.58 -2.57 9.27
N THR A 92 1.29 -1.33 8.87
CA THR A 92 2.10 -0.16 9.28
C THR A 92 2.01 0.10 10.79
N GLY A 93 0.84 -0.08 11.41
CA GLY A 93 0.67 -0.01 12.86
C GLY A 93 1.51 -1.05 13.60
N VAL A 94 1.56 -2.29 13.11
CA VAL A 94 2.37 -3.35 13.75
C VAL A 94 3.87 -3.09 13.59
N GLN A 95 4.32 -2.48 12.49
CA GLN A 95 5.73 -2.09 12.30
C GLN A 95 6.22 -1.04 13.32
N ILE A 96 5.32 -0.27 13.93
CA ILE A 96 5.68 0.68 15.00
C ILE A 96 6.05 -0.06 16.29
N ILE A 97 5.41 -1.21 16.54
CA ILE A 97 5.56 -1.97 17.78
C ILE A 97 6.70 -2.99 17.65
N SER A 98 6.78 -3.67 16.50
CA SER A 98 7.72 -4.77 16.24
C SER A 98 8.85 -4.32 15.33
N ILE A 99 10.02 -4.05 15.92
CA ILE A 99 11.19 -3.45 15.25
C ILE A 99 12.16 -4.53 14.71
N GLU A 100 11.85 -5.81 14.87
CA GLU A 100 12.71 -6.90 14.40
C GLU A 100 12.94 -6.85 12.87
N PRO A 101 14.19 -6.91 12.38
CA PRO A 101 14.49 -6.69 10.97
C PRO A 101 13.76 -7.65 10.01
N TRP A 102 13.65 -8.93 10.36
CA TRP A 102 12.97 -9.92 9.52
C TRP A 102 11.46 -9.64 9.44
N PHE A 103 10.86 -9.18 10.54
CA PHE A 103 9.46 -8.84 10.62
C PHE A 103 9.16 -7.59 9.80
N LEU A 104 10.04 -6.58 9.89
CA LEU A 104 9.96 -5.39 9.05
C LEU A 104 10.03 -5.74 7.56
N ILE A 105 10.95 -6.61 7.15
CA ILE A 105 11.02 -7.10 5.75
C ILE A 105 9.71 -7.77 5.33
N LEU A 106 9.16 -8.66 6.16
CA LEU A 106 7.88 -9.32 5.88
C LEU A 106 6.76 -8.28 5.67
N CYS A 107 6.64 -7.32 6.58
CA CYS A 107 5.61 -6.30 6.47
C CYS A 107 5.81 -5.37 5.26
N ARG A 108 7.06 -5.12 4.82
CA ARG A 108 7.34 -4.39 3.57
C ARG A 108 6.87 -5.16 2.35
N VAL A 109 7.11 -6.47 2.31
CA VAL A 109 6.67 -7.33 1.21
C VAL A 109 5.15 -7.41 1.12
N LEU A 110 4.46 -7.41 2.26
CA LEU A 110 2.99 -7.46 2.29
C LEU A 110 2.31 -6.10 2.01
N LEU A 111 3.03 -4.99 2.19
CA LEU A 111 2.52 -3.64 1.93
C LEU A 111 2.65 -3.20 0.48
N GLY A 112 3.69 -3.66 -0.22
CA GLY A 112 3.92 -3.39 -1.63
C GLY A 112 2.83 -4.03 -2.48
#